data_AF-A0A945KG90-F1
#
_entry.id   AF-A0A945KG90-F1
#
_cell.length_a   1.000
_cell.length_b   1.000
_cell.length_c   1.000
_cell.angle_alpha   90.00
_cell.angle_beta   90.00
_cell.angle_gamma   90.00
#
_symmetry.space_group_name_H-M   'P 1'
#
loop_
_entity.id
_entity.type
_entity.pdbx_description
1 polymer ?
#
loop_
_entity_poly.entity_id
_entity_poly.type
_entity_poly.pdbx_seq_one_letter_code
_entity_poly.pdbx_strand_id
1 'polypeptide(L)'
;MNPSHTALEGILSLCDSLRRSLDAQLRDPGPQSETLAETTRLQAQQQGPDLLALIPGLPHQPEAARLPHEDLLLLALLFHRTIDGGADALAGAELVALLGIAGFDRGASLGMLNPGSRLRTGPWLLAENPQHAFDPIDTQFRLSHSSLALFWPGYAGEAGKTGSKSTSSAAADHPEPIEPYRSEEQLLWDLYTWRNLSLQRAEALFEQGKRKLSQSPRFRDLRREARGMHLRIRARIGRTAKGRDFGIEKFTRDHKLDADELLIVVHLLFCELAEMEPYVPAPECLRLVADSRNDLFRKRRLFTPKSRLRKTGIMQAEGEEYSKLLAAHFSLADWAEDRILAGVIELPRFDEKDLDDFFRGEG
;
A
#
# COMPACT_ATOMS: atom_id res chain seq x y z
N MET A 1 7.06 25.54 28.75
CA MET A 1 7.14 25.09 27.35
C MET A 1 8.11 23.93 27.29
N ASN A 2 7.69 22.78 26.77
CA ASN A 2 8.53 21.58 26.74
C ASN A 2 9.65 21.74 25.70
N PRO A 3 10.94 21.57 26.05
CA PRO A 3 12.07 21.75 25.14
C PRO A 3 12.03 20.81 23.92
N SER A 4 11.30 19.70 24.01
CA SER A 4 11.07 18.75 22.93
C SER A 4 10.15 19.28 21.81
N HIS A 5 9.18 20.13 22.13
CA HIS A 5 8.29 20.73 21.12
C HIS A 5 9.02 21.79 20.29
N THR A 6 9.83 22.62 20.94
CA THR A 6 10.66 23.63 20.27
C THR A 6 11.74 23.01 19.37
N ALA A 7 12.25 21.83 19.74
CA ALA A 7 13.21 21.11 18.93
C ALA A 7 12.59 20.53 17.65
N LEU A 8 11.40 19.91 17.75
CA LEU A 8 10.71 19.34 16.59
C LEU A 8 10.30 20.44 15.59
N GLU A 9 9.78 21.57 16.07
CA GLU A 9 9.49 22.74 15.22
C GLU A 9 10.75 23.25 14.50
N GLY A 10 11.90 23.29 15.19
CA GLY A 10 13.18 23.64 14.59
C GLY A 10 13.65 22.65 13.52
N ILE A 11 13.48 21.35 13.75
CA ILE A 11 13.78 20.29 12.76
C ILE A 11 12.89 20.44 11.52
N LEU A 12 11.59 20.69 11.71
CA LEU A 12 10.66 20.87 10.60
C LEU A 12 10.99 22.13 9.79
N SER A 13 11.26 23.25 10.46
CA SER A 13 11.68 24.50 9.82
C SER A 13 12.97 24.35 9.00
N LEU A 14 13.91 23.53 9.47
CA LEU A 14 15.12 23.21 8.73
C LEU A 14 14.79 22.40 7.46
N CYS A 15 13.92 21.39 7.55
CA CYS A 15 13.48 20.59 6.42
C CYS A 15 12.75 21.44 5.36
N ASP A 16 11.86 22.34 5.79
CA ASP A 16 11.20 23.33 4.92
C ASP A 16 12.21 24.21 4.17
N SER A 17 13.28 24.64 4.85
CA SER A 17 14.31 25.50 4.27
C SER A 17 15.15 24.75 3.23
N LEU A 18 15.45 23.47 3.47
CA LEU A 18 16.10 22.57 2.51
C LEU A 18 15.24 22.35 1.27
N ARG A 19 13.94 22.08 1.45
CA ARG A 19 12.99 21.91 0.33
C ARG A 19 12.84 23.17 -0.50
N ARG A 20 12.66 24.33 0.14
CA ARG A 20 12.56 25.63 -0.56
C ARG A 20 13.81 25.94 -1.37
N SER A 21 14.99 25.63 -0.83
CA SER A 21 16.26 25.80 -1.53
C SER A 21 16.38 24.89 -2.75
N LEU A 22 15.99 23.61 -2.62
CA LEU A 22 15.98 22.67 -3.74
C LEU A 22 14.99 23.11 -4.83
N ASP A 23 13.77 23.50 -4.45
CA ASP A 23 12.75 23.99 -5.39
C ASP A 23 13.21 25.26 -6.12
N ALA A 24 13.89 26.17 -5.43
CA ALA A 24 14.46 27.38 -6.04
C ALA A 24 15.52 27.03 -7.08
N GLN A 25 16.43 26.10 -6.77
CA GLN A 25 17.46 25.64 -7.73
C GLN A 25 16.86 24.93 -8.94
N LEU A 26 15.77 24.16 -8.77
CA LEU A 26 15.11 23.45 -9.86
C LEU A 26 14.30 24.36 -10.78
N ARG A 27 13.71 25.44 -10.25
CA ARG A 27 12.86 26.36 -11.02
C ARG A 27 13.63 27.46 -11.73
N ASP A 28 14.63 28.05 -11.07
CA ASP A 28 15.43 29.15 -11.62
C ASP A 28 16.87 29.09 -11.09
N PRO A 29 17.74 28.30 -11.75
CA PRO A 29 19.14 28.18 -11.36
C PRO A 29 19.87 29.50 -11.64
N GLY A 30 20.09 30.26 -10.56
CA GLY A 30 20.74 31.57 -10.60
C GLY A 30 21.37 31.97 -9.27
N PRO A 31 22.06 33.12 -9.21
CA PRO A 31 22.86 33.52 -8.04
C PRO A 31 22.03 33.66 -6.76
N GLN A 32 20.75 34.00 -6.87
CA GLN A 32 19.83 34.08 -5.74
C GLN A 32 19.50 32.69 -5.16
N SER A 33 19.31 31.68 -6.02
CA SER A 33 19.10 30.29 -5.59
C SER A 33 20.34 29.66 -4.96
N GLU A 34 21.54 30.02 -5.45
CA GLU A 34 22.82 29.60 -4.86
C GLU A 34 23.03 30.23 -3.48
N THR A 35 22.77 31.54 -3.34
CA THR A 35 22.87 32.23 -2.05
C THR A 35 21.91 31.65 -1.01
N LEU A 36 20.68 31.30 -1.42
CA LEU A 36 19.70 30.65 -0.56
C LEU A 36 20.15 29.25 -0.13
N ALA A 37 20.69 28.45 -1.06
CA ALA A 37 21.21 27.12 -0.77
C ALA A 37 22.44 27.17 0.15
N GLU A 38 23.34 28.14 -0.03
CA GLU A 38 24.51 28.34 0.82
C GLU A 38 24.11 28.76 2.25
N THR A 39 23.15 29.67 2.37
CA THR A 39 22.60 30.09 3.68
C THR A 39 21.95 28.91 4.40
N THR A 40 21.17 28.10 3.68
CA THR A 40 20.50 26.92 4.22
C THR A 40 21.50 25.82 4.58
N ARG A 41 22.58 25.66 3.81
CA ARG A 41 23.68 24.75 4.13
C ARG A 41 24.35 25.13 5.44
N LEU A 42 24.71 26.41 5.60
CA LEU A 42 25.31 26.91 6.84
C LEU A 42 24.39 26.67 8.04
N GLN A 43 23.09 26.91 7.87
CA GLN A 43 22.09 26.63 8.90
C GLN A 43 22.03 25.14 9.26
N ALA A 44 21.99 24.25 8.27
CA ALA A 44 21.98 22.80 8.48
C ALA A 44 23.24 22.31 9.20
N GLN A 45 24.41 22.84 8.85
CA GLN A 45 25.69 22.45 9.45
C GLN A 45 25.86 22.98 10.89
N GLN A 46 25.39 24.20 11.16
CA GLN A 46 25.56 24.84 12.47
C GLN A 46 24.49 24.44 13.48
N GLN A 47 23.23 24.32 13.05
CA GLN A 47 22.08 24.09 13.95
C GLN A 47 21.55 22.65 13.88
N GLY A 48 21.78 21.95 12.76
CA GLY A 48 21.25 20.60 12.53
C GLY A 48 21.65 19.59 13.61
N PRO A 49 22.94 19.44 13.97
CA PRO A 49 23.36 18.46 14.97
C PRO A 49 22.69 18.67 16.34
N ASP A 50 22.61 19.91 16.81
CA ASP A 50 22.01 20.25 18.11
C ASP A 50 20.48 20.01 18.09
N LEU A 51 19.81 20.36 16.99
CA LEU A 51 18.37 20.11 16.82
C LEU A 51 18.06 18.62 16.76
N LEU A 52 18.83 17.85 16.00
CA LEU A 52 18.62 16.40 15.81
C LEU A 52 18.95 15.60 17.08
N ALA A 53 19.86 16.08 17.93
CA ALA A 53 20.12 15.48 19.23
C ALA A 53 18.92 15.56 20.20
N LEU A 54 17.97 16.47 19.93
CA LEU A 54 16.78 16.70 20.74
C LEU A 54 15.52 16.00 20.19
N ILE A 55 15.67 15.06 19.25
CA ILE A 55 14.56 14.25 18.74
C ILE A 55 13.84 13.54 19.92
N PRO A 56 12.51 13.70 20.07
CA PRO A 56 11.80 13.30 21.28
C PRO A 56 11.94 11.82 21.69
N GLY A 57 12.04 10.91 20.72
CA GLY A 57 12.10 9.46 20.94
C GLY A 57 13.52 8.91 21.11
N LEU A 58 14.58 9.70 20.90
CA LEU A 58 15.97 9.25 21.08
C LEU A 58 16.27 8.69 22.48
N PRO A 59 15.82 9.31 23.59
CA PRO A 59 16.06 8.78 24.94
C PRO A 59 15.44 7.39 25.17
N HIS A 60 14.43 7.04 24.38
CA HIS A 60 13.67 5.79 24.52
C HIS A 60 14.14 4.69 23.55
N GLN A 61 15.06 5.01 22.62
CA GLN A 61 15.58 4.08 21.62
C GLN A 61 17.12 4.16 21.55
N PRO A 62 17.85 3.37 22.35
CA PRO A 62 19.30 3.45 22.46
C PRO A 62 20.05 3.10 21.17
N GLU A 63 19.42 2.36 20.26
CA GLU A 63 19.95 2.08 18.93
C GLU A 63 19.91 3.31 18.01
N ALA A 64 18.86 4.12 18.10
CA ALA A 64 18.72 5.37 17.35
C ALA A 64 19.74 6.43 17.80
N ALA A 65 20.06 6.46 19.10
CA ALA A 65 21.08 7.35 19.66
C ALA A 65 22.50 7.07 19.12
N ARG A 66 22.73 5.94 18.44
CA ARG A 66 24.01 5.59 17.78
C ARG A 66 24.04 5.99 16.31
N LEU A 67 22.94 6.48 15.75
CA LEU A 67 22.90 6.95 14.37
C LEU A 67 23.66 8.28 14.25
N PRO A 68 24.48 8.46 13.19
CA PRO A 68 25.08 9.75 12.91
C PRO A 68 24.00 10.80 12.60
N HIS A 69 24.33 12.07 12.81
CA HIS A 69 23.38 13.18 12.58
C HIS A 69 22.87 13.23 11.14
N GLU A 70 23.68 12.82 10.16
CA GLU A 70 23.28 12.69 8.75
C GLU A 70 22.14 11.67 8.57
N ASP A 71 22.22 10.52 9.24
CA ASP A 71 21.17 9.48 9.22
C ASP A 71 19.88 10.03 9.85
N LEU A 72 19.99 10.77 10.96
CA LEU A 72 18.85 11.41 11.61
C LEU A 72 18.22 12.51 10.75
N LEU A 73 19.02 13.29 10.01
CA LEU A 73 18.52 14.30 9.09
C LEU A 73 17.74 13.66 7.93
N LEU A 74 18.24 12.56 7.38
CA LEU A 74 17.54 11.81 6.34
C LEU A 74 16.16 11.34 6.84
N LEU A 75 16.11 10.77 8.05
CA LEU A 75 14.85 10.36 8.67
C LEU A 75 13.93 11.56 8.93
N ALA A 76 14.46 12.72 9.34
CA ALA A 76 13.69 13.94 9.54
C ALA A 76 13.08 14.47 8.22
N LEU A 77 13.81 14.42 7.10
CA LEU A 77 13.32 14.83 5.79
C LEU A 77 12.14 13.97 5.30
N LEU A 78 12.18 12.68 5.61
CA LEU A 78 11.07 11.77 5.34
C LEU A 78 9.90 11.99 6.31
N PHE A 79 10.18 12.24 7.59
CA PHE A 79 9.14 12.55 8.59
C PHE A 79 8.35 13.80 8.21
N HIS A 80 9.08 14.85 7.82
CA HIS A 80 8.48 16.09 7.32
C HIS A 80 7.55 15.84 6.14
N ARG A 81 7.97 14.96 5.20
CA ARG A 81 7.16 14.61 4.04
C ARG A 81 5.85 13.92 4.43
N THR A 82 5.90 13.04 5.42
CA THR A 82 4.73 12.34 5.97
C THR A 82 3.75 13.31 6.62
N ILE A 83 4.24 14.34 7.33
CA ILE A 83 3.38 15.37 7.94
C ILE A 83 2.73 16.29 6.89
N ASP A 84 3.46 16.67 5.84
CA ASP A 84 2.98 17.58 4.79
C ASP A 84 1.85 17.02 3.92
N GLY A 85 1.36 15.80 4.18
CA GLY A 85 0.33 15.14 3.37
C GLY A 85 0.81 14.75 1.97
N GLY A 86 2.12 14.61 1.79
CA GLY A 86 2.74 14.09 0.58
C GLY A 86 2.57 12.57 0.43
N ALA A 87 3.02 12.01 -0.70
CA ALA A 87 3.24 10.56 -0.77
C ALA A 87 4.30 10.17 0.28
N ASP A 88 4.04 9.11 1.05
CA ASP A 88 4.86 8.65 2.19
C ASP A 88 6.31 8.29 1.82
N ALA A 89 6.60 8.11 0.53
CA ALA A 89 7.92 7.75 0.03
C ALA A 89 8.55 8.87 -0.81
N LEU A 90 9.86 9.10 -0.61
CA LEU A 90 10.68 9.98 -1.43
C LEU A 90 11.61 9.15 -2.32
N ALA A 91 11.84 9.62 -3.56
CA ALA A 91 12.86 9.02 -4.42
C ALA A 91 14.25 9.26 -3.84
N GLY A 92 15.14 8.28 -3.96
CA GLY A 92 16.53 8.40 -3.53
C GLY A 92 17.24 9.58 -4.17
N ALA A 93 16.96 9.87 -5.44
CA ALA A 93 17.45 11.06 -6.14
C ALA A 93 17.11 12.37 -5.42
N GLU A 94 15.88 12.48 -4.91
CA GLU A 94 15.38 13.66 -4.20
C GLU A 94 16.02 13.76 -2.81
N LEU A 95 16.16 12.64 -2.09
CA LEU A 95 16.87 12.60 -0.80
C LEU A 95 18.33 13.02 -0.93
N VAL A 96 19.03 12.50 -1.95
CA VAL A 96 20.42 12.86 -2.24
C VAL A 96 20.54 14.34 -2.60
N ALA A 97 19.58 14.91 -3.34
CA ALA A 97 19.58 16.33 -3.66
C ALA A 97 19.37 17.20 -2.41
N LEU A 98 18.42 16.85 -1.54
CA LEU A 98 18.17 17.56 -0.27
C LEU A 98 19.38 17.50 0.67
N LEU A 99 20.02 16.34 0.79
CA LEU A 99 21.25 16.18 1.56
C LEU A 99 22.41 16.98 0.93
N GLY A 100 22.45 17.08 -0.40
CA GLY A 100 23.39 17.95 -1.11
C GLY A 100 23.23 19.44 -0.76
N ILE A 101 21.98 19.92 -0.62
CA ILE A 101 21.72 21.29 -0.13
C ILE A 101 22.24 21.43 1.31
N ALA A 102 22.00 20.45 2.18
CA ALA A 102 22.51 20.43 3.55
C ALA A 102 24.05 20.31 3.65
N GLY A 103 24.75 20.11 2.53
CA GLY A 103 26.21 20.12 2.44
C GLY A 103 26.85 18.73 2.54
N PHE A 104 26.07 17.66 2.41
CA PHE A 104 26.60 16.30 2.36
C PHE A 104 27.09 15.94 0.96
N ASP A 105 28.19 15.20 0.89
CA ASP A 105 28.70 14.67 -0.37
C ASP A 105 27.74 13.62 -0.96
N ARG A 106 27.63 13.60 -2.28
CA ARG A 106 26.75 12.67 -3.01
C ARG A 106 27.09 11.21 -2.70
N GLY A 107 28.37 10.85 -2.61
CA GLY A 107 28.82 9.49 -2.29
C GLY A 107 28.41 9.07 -0.88
N ALA A 108 28.54 9.98 0.09
CA ALA A 108 28.08 9.76 1.46
C ALA A 108 26.55 9.55 1.52
N SER A 109 25.77 10.42 0.85
CA SER A 109 24.31 10.30 0.78
C SER A 109 23.84 9.01 0.12
N LEU A 110 24.51 8.57 -0.96
CA LEU A 110 24.22 7.27 -1.58
C LEU A 110 24.60 6.10 -0.67
N GLY A 111 25.70 6.24 0.08
CA GLY A 111 26.11 5.29 1.10
C GLY A 111 25.03 5.02 2.15
N MET A 112 24.28 6.04 2.53
CA MET A 112 23.17 5.94 3.50
C MET A 112 21.95 5.20 2.93
N LEU A 113 21.74 5.25 1.61
CA LEU A 113 20.60 4.61 0.92
C LEU A 113 20.91 3.20 0.38
N ASN A 114 22.17 2.78 0.44
CA ASN A 114 22.60 1.46 -0.03
C ASN A 114 22.03 0.32 0.82
N PRO A 115 21.72 -0.86 0.23
CA PRO A 115 21.14 -2.00 0.97
C PRO A 115 21.94 -2.43 2.21
N GLY A 116 23.26 -2.24 2.22
CA GLY A 116 24.13 -2.55 3.36
C GLY A 116 24.31 -1.41 4.37
N SER A 117 23.60 -0.29 4.23
CA SER A 117 23.70 0.85 5.15
C SER A 117 23.03 0.55 6.48
N ARG A 118 23.44 1.24 7.55
CA ARG A 118 22.85 1.10 8.89
C ARG A 118 21.36 1.42 8.91
N LEU A 119 20.94 2.38 8.09
CA LEU A 119 19.54 2.76 7.93
C LEU A 119 18.69 1.64 7.32
N ARG A 120 19.26 0.88 6.36
CA ARG A 120 18.56 -0.18 5.63
C ARG A 120 18.68 -1.57 6.24
N THR A 121 19.78 -1.86 6.92
CA THR A 121 19.93 -3.11 7.70
C THR A 121 19.25 -3.00 9.07
N GLY A 122 19.07 -1.77 9.57
CA GLY A 122 18.34 -1.48 10.80
C GLY A 122 16.85 -1.22 10.56
N PRO A 123 16.05 -1.03 11.61
CA PRO A 123 14.62 -0.85 11.50
C PRO A 123 14.24 0.59 11.12
N TRP A 124 15.05 1.34 10.37
CA TRP A 124 14.90 2.79 10.24
C TRP A 124 14.30 3.24 8.91
N LEU A 125 14.81 2.67 7.81
CA LEU A 125 14.51 3.12 6.46
C LEU A 125 14.01 1.97 5.60
N LEU A 126 12.85 2.15 4.99
CA LEU A 126 12.20 1.13 4.18
C LEU A 126 12.34 1.49 2.71
N ALA A 127 12.79 0.54 1.90
CA ALA A 127 12.90 0.69 0.45
C ALA A 127 11.71 0.02 -0.24
N GLU A 128 10.99 0.75 -1.10
CA GLU A 128 9.93 0.20 -1.93
C GLU A 128 10.51 -0.41 -3.22
N ASN A 129 10.10 -1.63 -3.56
CA ASN A 129 10.54 -2.40 -4.73
C ASN A 129 12.06 -2.69 -4.83
N PRO A 130 12.69 -3.32 -3.81
CA PRO A 130 14.13 -3.65 -3.84
C PRO A 130 14.52 -4.67 -4.93
N GLN A 131 13.56 -5.38 -5.54
CA GLN A 131 13.81 -6.40 -6.57
C GLN A 131 14.10 -5.83 -7.97
N HIS A 132 13.91 -4.53 -8.18
CA HIS A 132 14.07 -3.89 -9.50
C HIS A 132 14.95 -2.64 -9.52
N ALA A 133 15.49 -2.19 -8.39
CA ALA A 133 16.37 -1.03 -8.32
C ALA A 133 17.80 -1.47 -7.96
N PHE A 134 18.65 -1.63 -8.97
CA PHE A 134 20.10 -1.80 -8.76
C PHE A 134 20.77 -0.52 -8.23
N ASP A 135 20.08 0.64 -8.32
CA ASP A 135 20.58 1.96 -7.93
C ASP A 135 19.71 2.56 -6.79
N PRO A 136 20.31 2.98 -5.65
CA PRO A 136 19.62 3.73 -4.61
C PRO A 136 18.91 4.99 -5.11
N ILE A 137 19.36 5.63 -6.19
CA ILE A 137 18.75 6.85 -6.75
C ILE A 137 17.33 6.59 -7.24
N ASP A 138 17.10 5.45 -7.88
CA ASP A 138 15.81 5.06 -8.47
C ASP A 138 14.87 4.37 -7.47
N THR A 139 15.35 4.14 -6.25
CA THR A 139 14.59 3.50 -5.18
C THR A 139 13.74 4.53 -4.45
N GLN A 140 12.51 4.18 -4.10
CA GLN A 140 11.68 5.01 -3.22
C GLN A 140 11.86 4.58 -1.77
N PHE A 141 12.00 5.54 -0.86
CA PHE A 141 12.26 5.30 0.55
C PHE A 141 11.18 5.93 1.42
N ARG A 142 10.75 5.20 2.45
CA ARG A 142 9.83 5.68 3.47
C ARG A 142 10.30 5.36 4.87
N LEU A 143 9.74 6.06 5.86
CA LEU A 143 10.01 5.77 7.25
C LEU A 143 9.40 4.44 7.68
N SER A 144 10.13 3.72 8.52
CA SER A 144 9.58 2.63 9.31
C SER A 144 8.75 3.15 10.47
N HIS A 145 7.99 2.23 11.10
CA HIS A 145 7.27 2.50 12.33
C HIS A 145 8.23 2.91 13.47
N SER A 146 9.41 2.29 13.58
CA SER A 146 10.41 2.63 14.59
C SER A 146 10.96 4.04 14.41
N SER A 147 11.17 4.48 13.16
CA SER A 147 11.59 5.85 12.85
C SER A 147 10.48 6.87 13.11
N LEU A 148 9.22 6.54 12.80
CA LEU A 148 8.09 7.42 13.12
C LEU A 148 7.96 7.62 14.65
N ALA A 149 8.17 6.56 15.42
CA ALA A 149 8.19 6.62 16.88
C ALA A 149 9.36 7.46 17.45
N LEU A 150 10.41 7.75 16.67
CA LEU A 150 11.46 8.69 17.09
C LEU A 150 10.97 10.13 17.15
N PHE A 151 10.19 10.55 16.15
CA PHE A 151 9.70 11.93 16.08
C PHE A 151 8.35 12.11 16.77
N TRP A 152 7.57 11.03 16.88
CA TRP A 152 6.26 11.01 17.55
C TRP A 152 6.18 9.85 18.56
N PRO A 153 6.65 10.03 19.81
CA PRO A 153 6.68 8.95 20.81
C PRO A 153 5.31 8.34 21.16
N GLY A 154 4.21 9.07 20.92
CA GLY A 154 2.84 8.55 21.05
C GLY A 154 2.42 7.56 19.96
N TYR A 155 3.17 7.48 18.85
CA TYR A 155 2.85 6.68 17.67
C TYR A 155 2.84 5.17 17.98
N ALA A 156 3.73 4.72 18.86
CA ALA A 156 3.83 3.32 19.28
C ALA A 156 2.70 2.90 20.25
N GLY A 157 2.03 3.85 20.91
CA GLY A 157 1.00 3.60 21.91
C GLY A 157 -0.43 3.52 21.36
N GLU A 158 -0.70 4.15 20.21
CA GLU A 158 -2.03 4.17 19.59
C GLU A 158 -2.30 2.92 18.74
N ALA A 159 -1.26 2.30 18.15
CA ALA A 159 -1.38 1.04 17.41
C ALA A 159 -1.81 -0.17 18.30
N GLY A 160 -1.79 -0.02 19.62
CA GLY A 160 -2.19 -1.06 20.58
C GLY A 160 -3.57 -0.87 21.22
N LYS A 161 -4.27 0.26 21.02
CA LYS A 161 -5.52 0.56 21.76
C LYS A 161 -6.66 1.19 20.96
N THR A 162 -6.45 1.62 19.72
CA THR A 162 -7.56 1.99 18.84
C THR A 162 -7.52 1.08 17.62
N GLY A 163 -8.57 0.27 17.48
CA GLY A 163 -8.77 -0.64 16.34
C GLY A 163 -9.06 0.12 15.05
N SER A 164 -8.09 0.89 14.56
CA SER A 164 -8.10 1.41 13.19
C SER A 164 -7.05 0.65 12.40
N LYS A 165 -7.52 -0.29 11.58
CA LYS A 165 -6.71 -1.04 10.61
C LYS A 165 -6.26 -0.12 9.49
N SER A 166 -5.29 0.75 9.75
CA SER A 166 -4.49 1.41 8.72
C SER A 166 -3.17 0.64 8.57
N THR A 167 -3.25 -0.56 7.98
CA THR A 167 -2.08 -1.42 7.75
C THR A 167 -1.42 -1.07 6.42
N SER A 168 -0.63 0.00 6.37
CA SER A 168 0.41 0.16 5.35
C SER A 168 1.77 -0.33 5.88
N SER A 169 1.82 -1.55 6.41
CA SER A 169 3.06 -2.12 6.93
C SER A 169 4.07 -2.36 5.80
N ALA A 170 5.19 -1.66 5.81
CA ALA A 170 6.47 -2.22 5.38
C ALA A 170 7.28 -2.65 6.61
N ALA A 171 6.65 -3.52 7.40
CA ALA A 171 7.38 -4.54 8.11
C ALA A 171 7.49 -5.74 7.16
N ALA A 172 8.60 -5.86 6.43
CA ALA A 172 9.17 -7.14 6.02
C ALA A 172 10.50 -7.00 5.28
N ASP A 173 11.60 -6.81 6.02
CA ASP A 173 12.83 -7.58 5.74
C ASP A 173 13.13 -8.63 6.85
N HIS A 174 12.20 -8.77 7.78
CA HIS A 174 11.81 -10.09 8.24
C HIS A 174 10.36 -10.27 7.81
N PRO A 175 10.04 -11.17 6.86
CA PRO A 175 8.65 -11.51 6.66
C PRO A 175 8.13 -11.90 8.04
N GLU A 176 7.15 -11.14 8.57
CA GLU A 176 6.33 -11.64 9.67
C GLU A 176 6.05 -13.11 9.33
N PRO A 177 6.31 -14.05 10.24
CA PRO A 177 6.16 -15.45 9.94
C PRO A 177 4.77 -15.63 9.35
N ILE A 178 4.72 -15.96 8.05
CA ILE A 178 3.45 -16.11 7.34
C ILE A 178 2.71 -17.21 8.06
N GLU A 179 1.76 -16.81 8.91
CA GLU A 179 1.04 -17.73 9.77
C GLU A 179 0.09 -18.56 8.91
N PRO A 180 0.02 -19.87 9.16
CA PRO A 180 -1.00 -20.69 8.53
C PRO A 180 -2.39 -20.19 8.90
N TYR A 181 -3.35 -20.43 8.02
CA TYR A 181 -4.76 -20.20 8.33
C TYR A 181 -5.20 -21.12 9.47
N ARG A 182 -5.92 -20.56 10.44
CA ARG A 182 -6.53 -21.30 11.55
C ARG A 182 -7.82 -21.99 11.11
N SER A 183 -8.52 -21.40 10.15
CA SER A 183 -9.79 -21.88 9.60
C SER A 183 -9.97 -21.44 8.15
N GLU A 184 -10.91 -22.06 7.45
CA GLU A 184 -11.32 -21.64 6.10
C GLU A 184 -12.00 -20.26 6.12
N GLU A 185 -12.72 -19.93 7.19
CA GLU A 185 -13.31 -18.61 7.40
C GLU A 185 -12.24 -17.50 7.39
N GLN A 186 -11.08 -17.73 8.02
CA GLN A 186 -9.99 -16.75 8.00
C GLN A 186 -9.45 -16.53 6.57
N LEU A 187 -9.48 -17.56 5.71
CA LEU A 187 -9.15 -17.40 4.30
C LEU A 187 -10.22 -16.55 3.57
N LEU A 188 -11.50 -16.77 3.86
CA LEU A 188 -12.58 -15.97 3.27
C LEU A 188 -12.45 -14.49 3.61
N TRP A 189 -12.12 -14.13 4.85
CA TRP A 189 -11.86 -12.74 5.23
C TRP A 189 -10.66 -12.10 4.48
N ASP A 190 -9.59 -12.86 4.28
CA ASP A 190 -8.46 -12.41 3.47
C ASP A 190 -8.86 -12.22 1.99
N LEU A 191 -9.68 -13.12 1.44
CA LEU A 191 -10.22 -13.00 0.07
C LEU A 191 -11.18 -11.83 -0.07
N TYR A 192 -12.00 -11.55 0.94
CA TYR A 192 -12.85 -10.36 1.01
C TYR A 192 -12.02 -9.08 0.98
N THR A 193 -10.95 -9.03 1.78
CA THR A 193 -10.00 -7.91 1.78
C THR A 193 -9.35 -7.73 0.40
N TRP A 194 -8.94 -8.83 -0.24
CA TRP A 194 -8.40 -8.80 -1.61
C TRP A 194 -9.42 -8.31 -2.65
N ARG A 195 -10.69 -8.72 -2.55
CA ARG A 195 -11.80 -8.19 -3.36
C ARG A 195 -11.93 -6.69 -3.19
N ASN A 196 -11.96 -6.18 -1.96
CA ASN A 196 -12.15 -4.75 -1.69
C ASN A 196 -10.99 -3.90 -2.21
N LEU A 197 -9.75 -4.35 -2.04
CA LEU A 197 -8.58 -3.71 -2.66
C LEU A 197 -8.70 -3.70 -4.20
N SER A 198 -9.24 -4.76 -4.78
CA SER A 198 -9.43 -4.86 -6.23
C SER A 198 -10.55 -3.95 -6.74
N LEU A 199 -11.60 -3.72 -5.94
CA LEU A 199 -12.67 -2.75 -6.22
C LEU A 199 -12.14 -1.30 -6.17
N GLN A 200 -11.44 -0.92 -5.10
CA GLN A 200 -10.81 0.39 -4.98
C GLN A 200 -9.82 0.65 -6.13
N ARG A 201 -9.02 -0.37 -6.49
CA ARG A 201 -8.15 -0.34 -7.66
C ARG A 201 -8.95 -0.11 -8.94
N ALA A 202 -10.07 -0.81 -9.12
CA ALA A 202 -10.93 -0.66 -10.28
C ALA A 202 -11.54 0.75 -10.35
N GLU A 203 -11.93 1.37 -9.24
CA GLU A 203 -12.40 2.76 -9.18
C GLU A 203 -11.30 3.74 -9.61
N ALA A 204 -10.12 3.63 -9.00
CA ALA A 204 -8.97 4.49 -9.26
C ALA A 204 -8.51 4.45 -10.73
N LEU A 205 -8.77 3.34 -11.45
CA LEU A 205 -8.48 3.22 -12.89
C LEU A 205 -9.30 4.20 -13.75
N PHE A 206 -10.48 4.61 -13.28
CA PHE A 206 -11.40 5.47 -14.04
C PHE A 206 -11.59 6.87 -13.45
N GLU A 207 -11.07 7.15 -12.25
CA GLU A 207 -11.10 8.50 -11.63
C GLU A 207 -10.44 9.59 -12.49
N GLN A 208 -9.39 9.25 -13.25
CA GLN A 208 -8.74 10.23 -14.12
C GLN A 208 -9.51 10.40 -15.43
N GLY A 209 -10.19 11.53 -15.58
CA GLY A 209 -10.85 11.95 -16.82
C GLY A 209 -9.95 11.81 -18.06
N LYS A 210 -10.57 11.78 -19.25
CA LYS A 210 -10.02 11.41 -20.58
C LYS A 210 -8.69 12.09 -21.03
N ARG A 211 -8.06 12.96 -20.23
CA ARG A 211 -6.93 13.83 -20.61
C ARG A 211 -5.55 13.40 -20.10
N LYS A 212 -5.42 12.42 -19.19
CA LYS A 212 -4.11 11.91 -18.74
C LYS A 212 -3.91 10.46 -19.20
N LEU A 213 -2.81 10.22 -19.92
CA LEU A 213 -2.40 8.89 -20.41
C LEU A 213 -1.66 8.06 -19.35
N SER A 214 -1.16 8.71 -18.30
CA SER A 214 -0.48 8.06 -17.17
C SER A 214 -1.47 7.53 -16.14
N GLN A 215 -1.23 6.32 -15.61
CA GLN A 215 -1.98 5.79 -14.47
C GLN A 215 -1.83 6.68 -13.23
N SER A 216 -2.89 6.83 -12.43
CA SER A 216 -2.82 7.58 -11.18
C SER A 216 -1.83 6.91 -10.20
N PRO A 217 -1.11 7.67 -9.36
CA PRO A 217 -0.32 7.11 -8.25
C PRO A 217 -1.17 6.16 -7.41
N ARG A 218 -2.36 6.60 -6.98
CA ARG A 218 -3.35 5.79 -6.25
C ARG A 218 -3.68 4.45 -6.94
N PHE A 219 -3.88 4.44 -8.26
CA PHE A 219 -4.12 3.20 -8.99
C PHE A 219 -2.92 2.25 -8.93
N ARG A 220 -1.69 2.78 -9.07
CA ARG A 220 -0.47 1.97 -9.02
C ARG A 220 -0.28 1.36 -7.64
N ASP A 221 -0.56 2.12 -6.58
CA ASP A 221 -0.47 1.67 -5.20
C ASP A 221 -1.50 0.58 -4.91
N LEU A 222 -2.78 0.83 -5.21
CA LEU A 222 -3.86 -0.15 -5.02
C LEU A 222 -3.64 -1.42 -5.87
N ARG A 223 -3.08 -1.29 -7.07
CA ARG A 223 -2.70 -2.46 -7.89
C ARG A 223 -1.59 -3.28 -7.24
N ARG A 224 -0.59 -2.61 -6.67
CA ARG A 224 0.52 -3.25 -5.96
C ARG A 224 0.01 -3.94 -4.68
N GLU A 225 -0.85 -3.29 -3.92
CA GLU A 225 -1.46 -3.83 -2.70
C GLU A 225 -2.35 -5.04 -2.98
N ALA A 226 -3.27 -4.94 -3.95
CA ALA A 226 -4.13 -6.06 -4.33
C ALA A 226 -3.30 -7.28 -4.78
N ARG A 227 -2.23 -7.06 -5.56
CA ARG A 227 -1.32 -8.13 -5.97
C ARG A 227 -0.53 -8.70 -4.79
N GLY A 228 -0.04 -7.84 -3.90
CA GLY A 228 0.66 -8.24 -2.68
C GLY A 228 -0.22 -9.09 -1.77
N MET A 229 -1.47 -8.69 -1.59
CA MET A 229 -2.46 -9.44 -0.81
C MET A 229 -2.72 -10.82 -1.41
N HIS A 230 -2.95 -10.91 -2.72
CA HIS A 230 -3.14 -12.20 -3.37
C HIS A 230 -1.91 -13.12 -3.19
N LEU A 231 -0.69 -12.60 -3.35
CA LEU A 231 0.54 -13.38 -3.12
C LEU A 231 0.67 -13.83 -1.65
N ARG A 232 0.30 -12.97 -0.70
CA ARG A 232 0.27 -13.30 0.74
C ARG A 232 -0.72 -14.43 1.01
N ILE A 233 -1.93 -14.37 0.44
CA ILE A 233 -2.93 -15.44 0.53
C ILE A 233 -2.35 -16.76 0.01
N ARG A 234 -1.80 -16.77 -1.22
CA ARG A 234 -1.18 -17.97 -1.80
C ARG A 234 -0.06 -18.53 -0.91
N ALA A 235 0.76 -17.68 -0.32
CA ALA A 235 1.84 -18.08 0.58
C ALA A 235 1.31 -18.67 1.90
N ARG A 236 0.27 -18.07 2.50
CA ARG A 236 -0.39 -18.57 3.71
C ARG A 236 -1.02 -19.94 3.46
N ILE A 237 -1.78 -20.10 2.38
CA ILE A 237 -2.37 -21.41 1.98
C ILE A 237 -1.28 -22.48 1.84
N GLY A 238 -0.14 -22.13 1.25
CA GLY A 238 0.99 -23.05 1.10
C GLY A 238 1.60 -23.53 2.42
N ARG A 239 1.42 -22.78 3.52
CA ARG A 239 1.88 -23.13 4.87
C ARG A 239 0.79 -23.77 5.74
N THR A 240 -0.48 -23.62 5.38
CA THR A 240 -1.60 -24.23 6.09
C THR A 240 -1.65 -25.74 5.85
N ALA A 241 -1.58 -26.52 6.93
CA ALA A 241 -1.84 -27.96 6.85
C ALA A 241 -3.26 -28.21 6.32
N LYS A 242 -3.40 -29.01 5.26
CA LYS A 242 -4.68 -29.22 4.53
C LYS A 242 -5.30 -27.94 3.95
N GLY A 243 -4.55 -26.84 3.80
CA GLY A 243 -5.07 -25.61 3.16
C GLY A 243 -5.51 -25.82 1.71
N ARG A 244 -4.96 -26.84 1.03
CA ARG A 244 -5.40 -27.27 -0.32
C ARG A 244 -6.74 -28.00 -0.33
N ASP A 245 -7.27 -28.36 0.83
CA ASP A 245 -8.55 -29.03 1.00
C ASP A 245 -9.68 -28.06 1.37
N PHE A 246 -9.36 -26.79 1.64
CA PHE A 246 -10.36 -25.72 1.77
C PHE A 246 -11.23 -25.66 0.50
N GLY A 247 -12.53 -25.48 0.68
CA GLY A 247 -13.56 -25.45 -0.34
C GLY A 247 -13.19 -24.56 -1.53
N ILE A 248 -12.81 -23.31 -1.29
CA ILE A 248 -12.46 -22.39 -2.40
C ILE A 248 -11.19 -22.82 -3.16
N GLU A 249 -10.19 -23.39 -2.48
CA GLU A 249 -8.96 -23.87 -3.13
C GLU A 249 -9.20 -25.15 -3.92
N LYS A 250 -10.00 -26.06 -3.37
CA LYS A 250 -10.45 -27.26 -4.06
C LYS A 250 -11.28 -26.88 -5.29
N PHE A 251 -12.22 -25.95 -5.15
CA PHE A 251 -13.02 -25.43 -6.24
C PHE A 251 -12.15 -24.80 -7.35
N THR A 252 -11.21 -23.95 -6.96
CA THR A 252 -10.23 -23.33 -7.88
C THR A 252 -9.44 -24.38 -8.66
N ARG A 253 -8.97 -25.44 -7.99
CA ARG A 253 -8.21 -26.53 -8.61
C ARG A 253 -9.08 -27.37 -9.54
N ASP A 254 -10.26 -27.78 -9.09
CA ASP A 254 -11.15 -28.69 -9.82
C ASP A 254 -11.67 -28.03 -11.10
N HIS A 255 -11.91 -26.71 -11.07
CA HIS A 255 -12.33 -25.92 -12.22
C HIS A 255 -11.16 -25.22 -12.95
N LYS A 256 -9.93 -25.37 -12.44
CA LYS A 256 -8.68 -24.81 -13.00
C LYS A 256 -8.76 -23.29 -13.21
N LEU A 257 -9.33 -22.57 -12.24
CA LEU A 257 -9.52 -21.12 -12.33
C LEU A 257 -8.17 -20.38 -12.27
N ASP A 258 -8.00 -19.38 -13.12
CA ASP A 258 -6.91 -18.42 -12.98
C ASP A 258 -7.24 -17.34 -11.93
N ALA A 259 -6.31 -16.41 -11.70
CA ALA A 259 -6.48 -15.36 -10.69
C ALA A 259 -7.62 -14.38 -11.03
N ASP A 260 -7.88 -14.10 -12.31
CA ASP A 260 -8.98 -13.23 -12.71
C ASP A 260 -10.31 -13.95 -12.50
N GLU A 261 -10.38 -15.21 -12.92
CA GLU A 261 -11.56 -16.06 -12.76
C GLU A 261 -11.90 -16.28 -11.28
N LEU A 262 -10.89 -16.49 -10.43
CA LEU A 262 -11.04 -16.57 -8.99
C LEU A 262 -11.55 -15.24 -8.40
N LEU A 263 -10.99 -14.11 -8.82
CA LEU A 263 -11.43 -12.79 -8.35
C LEU A 263 -12.89 -12.51 -8.69
N ILE A 264 -13.35 -12.93 -9.89
CA ILE A 264 -14.76 -12.82 -10.28
C ILE A 264 -15.64 -13.68 -9.36
N VAL A 265 -15.26 -14.94 -9.12
CA VAL A 265 -16.02 -15.85 -8.24
C VAL A 265 -16.10 -15.30 -6.82
N VAL A 266 -14.97 -14.82 -6.27
CA VAL A 266 -14.92 -14.19 -4.94
C VAL A 266 -15.80 -12.95 -4.90
N HIS A 267 -15.79 -12.13 -5.95
CA HIS A 267 -16.60 -10.92 -5.98
C HIS A 267 -18.10 -11.22 -5.98
N LEU A 268 -18.56 -12.14 -6.83
CA LEU A 268 -19.96 -12.57 -6.86
C LEU A 268 -20.40 -13.18 -5.53
N LEU A 269 -19.56 -14.04 -4.94
CA LEU A 269 -19.81 -14.65 -3.63
C LEU A 269 -20.05 -13.58 -2.55
N PHE A 270 -19.23 -12.54 -2.48
CA PHE A 270 -19.36 -11.52 -1.45
C PHE A 270 -20.43 -10.45 -1.76
N CYS A 271 -20.78 -10.24 -3.03
CA CYS A 271 -21.97 -9.45 -3.36
C CYS A 271 -23.23 -10.13 -2.78
N GLU A 272 -23.32 -11.46 -2.90
CA GLU A 272 -24.41 -12.24 -2.33
C GLU A 272 -24.36 -12.30 -0.79
N LEU A 273 -23.22 -12.70 -0.21
CA LEU A 273 -23.09 -12.90 1.24
C LEU A 273 -23.08 -11.61 2.07
N ALA A 274 -22.49 -10.54 1.54
CA ALA A 274 -22.14 -9.34 2.32
C ALA A 274 -22.99 -8.13 1.93
N GLU A 275 -23.33 -7.99 0.64
CA GLU A 275 -24.07 -6.84 0.11
C GLU A 275 -25.55 -7.16 -0.16
N MET A 276 -25.95 -8.43 -0.08
CA MET A 276 -27.29 -8.91 -0.44
C MET A 276 -27.70 -8.55 -1.89
N GLU A 277 -26.71 -8.41 -2.77
CA GLU A 277 -26.86 -8.10 -4.18
C GLU A 277 -26.42 -9.30 -5.04
N PRO A 278 -27.31 -10.29 -5.28
CA PRO A 278 -26.93 -11.52 -5.98
C PRO A 278 -26.62 -11.32 -7.47
N TYR A 279 -26.99 -10.17 -8.05
CA TYR A 279 -26.86 -9.88 -9.48
C TYR A 279 -25.96 -8.67 -9.72
N VAL A 280 -24.75 -8.93 -10.23
CA VAL A 280 -23.75 -7.89 -10.48
C VAL A 280 -23.70 -7.51 -11.95
N PRO A 281 -23.74 -6.21 -12.31
CA PRO A 281 -23.62 -5.76 -13.68
C PRO A 281 -22.29 -6.20 -14.33
N ALA A 282 -22.35 -6.74 -15.55
CA ALA A 282 -21.16 -7.12 -16.31
C ALA A 282 -20.05 -6.05 -16.44
N PRO A 283 -20.37 -4.74 -16.58
CA PRO A 283 -19.34 -3.69 -16.57
C PRO A 283 -18.54 -3.64 -15.26
N GLU A 284 -19.15 -3.94 -14.12
CA GLU A 284 -18.50 -3.94 -12.82
C GLU A 284 -17.49 -5.08 -12.73
N CYS A 285 -17.92 -6.31 -12.99
CA CYS A 285 -17.04 -7.48 -13.04
C CYS A 285 -15.88 -7.28 -14.03
N LEU A 286 -16.14 -6.63 -15.16
CA LEU A 286 -15.10 -6.32 -16.15
C LEU A 286 -14.07 -5.32 -15.63
N ARG A 287 -14.50 -4.29 -14.89
CA ARG A 287 -13.60 -3.28 -14.30
C ARG A 287 -12.76 -3.90 -13.17
N LEU A 288 -13.37 -4.79 -12.38
CA LEU A 288 -12.72 -5.51 -11.28
C LEU A 288 -11.43 -6.23 -11.71
N VAL A 289 -11.43 -6.87 -12.89
CA VAL A 289 -10.29 -7.68 -13.37
C VAL A 289 -9.37 -6.96 -14.37
N ALA A 290 -9.73 -5.74 -14.81
CA ALA A 290 -8.95 -5.03 -15.81
C ALA A 290 -7.84 -4.20 -15.19
N ASP A 291 -6.61 -4.35 -15.70
CA ASP A 291 -5.42 -3.62 -15.22
C ASP A 291 -5.12 -2.33 -16.01
N SER A 292 -5.85 -2.12 -17.11
CA SER A 292 -5.81 -0.88 -17.88
C SER A 292 -7.08 -0.75 -18.73
N ARG A 293 -7.30 0.44 -19.30
CA ARG A 293 -8.42 0.64 -20.25
C ARG A 293 -8.32 -0.25 -21.49
N ASN A 294 -7.10 -0.51 -21.98
CA ASN A 294 -6.88 -1.40 -23.13
C ASN A 294 -7.15 -2.87 -22.76
N ASP A 295 -6.93 -3.21 -21.49
CA ASP A 295 -7.13 -4.56 -20.98
C ASP A 295 -8.62 -4.93 -20.88
N LEU A 296 -9.53 -3.95 -20.72
CA LEU A 296 -10.98 -4.18 -20.76
C LEU A 296 -11.41 -4.98 -21.99
N PHE A 297 -10.89 -4.65 -23.17
CA PHE A 297 -11.25 -5.36 -24.40
C PHE A 297 -10.77 -6.81 -24.39
N ARG A 298 -9.60 -7.08 -23.79
CA ARG A 298 -9.06 -8.43 -23.66
C ARG A 298 -9.84 -9.25 -22.63
N LYS A 299 -10.15 -8.64 -21.47
CA LYS A 299 -10.85 -9.27 -20.35
C LYS A 299 -12.33 -9.54 -20.63
N ARG A 300 -12.95 -8.87 -21.62
CA ARG A 300 -14.32 -9.20 -22.09
C ARG A 300 -14.52 -10.70 -22.38
N ARG A 301 -13.47 -11.41 -22.82
CA ARG A 301 -13.52 -12.85 -23.09
C ARG A 301 -13.94 -13.68 -21.88
N LEU A 302 -13.67 -13.21 -20.65
CA LEU A 302 -14.01 -13.87 -19.39
C LEU A 302 -15.52 -13.91 -19.11
N PHE A 303 -16.30 -13.06 -19.80
CA PHE A 303 -17.74 -12.90 -19.56
C PHE A 303 -18.62 -13.41 -20.71
N THR A 304 -18.01 -13.85 -21.82
CA THR A 304 -18.74 -14.42 -22.95
C THR A 304 -19.36 -15.78 -22.60
N PRO A 305 -20.41 -16.25 -23.29
CA PRO A 305 -20.93 -17.61 -23.13
C PRO A 305 -19.89 -18.71 -23.29
N LYS A 306 -18.80 -18.42 -24.01
CA LYS A 306 -17.71 -19.36 -24.26
C LYS A 306 -16.64 -19.34 -23.15
N SER A 307 -16.73 -18.42 -22.20
CA SER A 307 -15.79 -18.34 -21.09
C SER A 307 -15.93 -19.58 -20.20
N ARG A 308 -14.87 -19.89 -19.46
CA ARG A 308 -14.87 -21.06 -18.58
C ARG A 308 -15.97 -20.97 -17.54
N LEU A 309 -16.02 -19.86 -16.79
CA LEU A 309 -16.99 -19.62 -15.72
C LEU A 309 -18.44 -19.84 -16.18
N ARG A 310 -18.76 -19.41 -17.41
CA ARG A 310 -20.08 -19.60 -17.99
C ARG A 310 -20.32 -20.99 -18.55
N LYS A 311 -19.34 -21.58 -19.25
CA LYS A 311 -19.45 -22.95 -19.78
C LYS A 311 -19.61 -23.99 -18.67
N THR A 312 -18.98 -23.78 -17.52
CA THR A 312 -19.08 -24.69 -16.38
C THR A 312 -20.32 -24.43 -15.53
N GLY A 313 -21.12 -23.39 -15.83
CA GLY A 313 -22.28 -23.01 -15.05
C GLY A 313 -21.94 -22.47 -13.66
N ILE A 314 -20.71 -21.97 -13.45
CA ILE A 314 -20.28 -21.33 -12.19
C ILE A 314 -20.87 -19.91 -12.12
N MET A 315 -20.80 -19.19 -13.22
CA MET A 315 -21.36 -17.84 -13.36
C MET A 315 -22.61 -17.92 -14.24
N GLN A 316 -23.75 -17.58 -13.67
CA GLN A 316 -25.02 -17.46 -14.39
C GLN A 316 -25.15 -16.04 -14.94
N ALA A 317 -25.92 -15.89 -16.02
CA ALA A 317 -26.16 -14.61 -16.65
C ALA A 317 -27.67 -14.39 -16.80
N GLU A 318 -28.15 -13.26 -16.28
CA GLU A 318 -29.54 -12.79 -16.48
C GLU A 318 -29.58 -11.58 -17.41
N GLY A 319 -30.59 -11.56 -18.29
CA GLY A 319 -30.84 -10.49 -19.27
C GLY A 319 -30.52 -10.86 -20.73
N GLU A 320 -31.04 -10.06 -21.67
CA GLU A 320 -30.76 -10.25 -23.10
C GLU A 320 -29.30 -9.91 -23.41
N GLU A 321 -28.53 -10.91 -23.85
CA GLU A 321 -27.16 -10.74 -24.35
C GLU A 321 -27.17 -10.06 -25.73
N TYR A 322 -27.50 -8.77 -25.78
CA TYR A 322 -27.19 -7.99 -26.96
C TYR A 322 -25.67 -7.98 -27.17
N SER A 323 -25.23 -7.86 -28.43
CA SER A 323 -23.82 -7.87 -28.89
C SER A 323 -22.82 -7.02 -28.09
N LYS A 324 -23.29 -6.16 -27.19
CA LYS A 324 -22.51 -5.41 -26.21
C LYS A 324 -22.87 -5.96 -24.83
N LEU A 325 -21.95 -6.71 -24.21
CA LEU A 325 -21.96 -7.25 -22.82
C LEU A 325 -22.38 -6.27 -21.69
N LEU A 326 -22.86 -5.06 -21.98
CA LEU A 326 -23.13 -3.99 -21.05
C LEU A 326 -24.45 -4.14 -20.29
N ALA A 327 -25.37 -5.00 -20.73
CA ALA A 327 -26.71 -5.16 -20.13
C ALA A 327 -26.91 -6.47 -19.35
N ALA A 328 -25.93 -7.38 -19.38
CA ALA A 328 -26.02 -8.65 -18.65
C ALA A 328 -25.69 -8.44 -17.17
N HIS A 329 -26.42 -9.14 -16.30
CA HIS A 329 -26.10 -9.27 -14.89
C HIS A 329 -25.58 -10.68 -14.63
N PHE A 330 -24.61 -10.80 -13.74
CA PHE A 330 -23.99 -12.07 -13.39
C PHE A 330 -24.25 -12.42 -11.93
N SER A 331 -24.55 -13.67 -11.67
CA SER A 331 -24.65 -14.24 -10.32
C SER A 331 -23.76 -15.48 -10.21
N LEU A 332 -23.41 -15.84 -8.97
CA LEU A 332 -22.80 -17.12 -8.69
C LEU A 332 -23.90 -18.19 -8.70
N ALA A 333 -23.61 -19.39 -9.19
CA ALA A 333 -24.56 -20.49 -9.10
C ALA A 333 -24.60 -21.08 -7.68
N ASP A 334 -25.79 -21.42 -7.18
CA ASP A 334 -26.00 -21.98 -5.83
C ASP A 334 -25.08 -23.18 -5.54
N TRP A 335 -24.94 -24.10 -6.50
CA TRP A 335 -24.07 -25.27 -6.34
C TRP A 335 -22.58 -24.90 -6.19
N ALA A 336 -22.16 -23.77 -6.77
CA ALA A 336 -20.80 -23.28 -6.67
C ALA A 336 -20.58 -22.61 -5.31
N GLU A 337 -21.55 -21.82 -4.85
CA GLU A 337 -21.57 -21.25 -3.50
C GLU A 337 -21.49 -22.37 -2.43
N ASP A 338 -22.42 -23.33 -2.48
CA ASP A 338 -22.46 -24.47 -1.56
C ASP A 338 -21.11 -25.21 -1.49
N ARG A 339 -20.46 -25.39 -2.64
CA ARG A 339 -19.15 -26.06 -2.72
C ARG A 339 -18.02 -25.22 -2.14
N ILE A 340 -18.05 -23.91 -2.33
CA ILE A 340 -17.05 -23.00 -1.79
C ILE A 340 -17.20 -22.92 -0.26
N LEU A 341 -18.43 -22.92 0.25
CA LEU A 341 -18.74 -22.74 1.66
C LEU A 341 -18.88 -24.05 2.45
N ALA A 342 -18.75 -25.21 1.80
CA ALA A 342 -18.94 -26.52 2.43
C ALA A 342 -18.10 -26.79 3.70
N GLY A 343 -16.97 -26.09 3.87
CA GLY A 343 -16.08 -26.20 5.05
C GLY A 343 -16.22 -25.06 6.06
N VAL A 344 -17.16 -24.13 5.85
CA VAL A 344 -17.30 -22.89 6.62
C VAL A 344 -18.41 -23.04 7.65
N ILE A 345 -18.09 -22.82 8.93
CA ILE A 345 -19.04 -23.02 10.05
C ILE A 345 -19.83 -21.72 10.31
N GLU A 346 -19.17 -20.57 10.25
CA GLU A 346 -19.79 -19.25 10.38
C GLU A 346 -19.52 -18.44 9.11
N LEU A 347 -20.59 -17.92 8.51
CA LEU A 347 -20.48 -17.05 7.35
C LEU A 347 -19.94 -15.69 7.80
N PRO A 348 -19.13 -15.00 6.98
CA PRO A 348 -18.79 -13.61 7.19
C PRO A 348 -20.06 -12.75 7.02
N ARG A 349 -20.90 -12.71 8.05
CA ARG A 349 -21.98 -11.74 8.19
C ARG A 349 -21.41 -10.55 8.91
N PHE A 350 -21.64 -9.35 8.38
CA PHE A 350 -21.44 -8.15 9.16
C PHE A 350 -22.32 -8.25 10.41
N ASP A 351 -21.72 -8.11 11.58
CA ASP A 351 -22.49 -7.92 12.80
C ASP A 351 -23.34 -6.65 12.59
N GLU A 352 -24.61 -6.62 13.03
CA GLU A 352 -25.50 -5.46 12.78
C GLU A 352 -24.87 -4.12 13.24
N LYS A 353 -23.92 -4.18 14.19
CA LYS A 353 -23.09 -3.05 14.62
C LYS A 353 -22.08 -2.54 13.59
N ASP A 354 -21.45 -3.42 12.81
CA ASP A 354 -20.45 -3.04 11.80
C ASP A 354 -21.13 -2.32 10.62
N LEU A 355 -22.39 -2.68 10.31
CA LEU A 355 -23.21 -1.98 9.31
C LEU A 355 -23.60 -0.58 9.81
N ASP A 356 -23.99 -0.44 11.08
CA ASP A 356 -24.33 0.85 11.68
C ASP A 356 -23.14 1.81 11.70
N ASP A 357 -21.94 1.32 11.99
CA ASP A 357 -20.71 2.14 11.99
C ASP A 357 -20.30 2.54 10.55
N PHE A 358 -20.50 1.67 9.57
CA PHE A 358 -20.26 1.97 8.14
C PHE A 358 -21.21 3.04 7.59
N PHE A 359 -22.50 3.01 7.94
CA PHE A 359 -23.48 4.02 7.51
C PHE A 359 -23.35 5.36 8.26
N ARG A 360 -22.68 5.38 9.42
CA ARG A 360 -22.49 6.61 10.20
C ARG A 360 -21.35 7.49 9.74
N GLY A 361 -20.50 7.03 8.83
CA GLY A 361 -19.49 7.88 8.19
C GLY A 361 -18.55 8.60 9.16
N GLU A 362 -18.22 7.97 10.29
CA GLU A 362 -17.15 8.44 11.17
C GLU A 362 -15.89 7.60 10.90
N GLY A 363 -14.92 8.25 10.25
CA GLY A 363 -13.60 7.71 9.91
C GLY A 363 -12.85 8.65 8.98
#